data_AF-A0A1I7W7Y0-F1
#
_entry.id   AF-A0A1I7W7Y0-F1
#
_cell.length_a   1.000
_cell.length_b   1.000
_cell.length_c   1.000
_cell.angle_alpha   90.00
_cell.angle_beta   90.00
_cell.angle_gamma   90.00
#
_symmetry.space_group_name_H-M   'P 1'
#
loop_
_entity.id
_entity.type
_entity.pdbx_description
1 polymer ?
#
loop_
_entity_poly.entity_id
_entity_poly.type
_entity_poly.pdbx_seq_one_letter_code
_entity_poly.pdbx_strand_id
1 'polypeptide(L)'
;MSSQGFLISPASMLDCKSNCTHQNSFLFPSLMIKKKEQPLVSQAYSCFNISKIVCTSSFLHLSMNVDKEEQITAALNSLTCHEVHMFKRIGSQSLITVSSNVHRSTANSGYSFPLLESRCNTIATYFLEYSMMSTFYSHHIMAGLAYTSACKYDKSSCSANTKILFWDVIPRDQYCTYEKFGETIAEIKGNKVVLEEYKVALSFNNHIVNDIPCIRIKKVHWLNNGTAISFPHWN
;
A
#
# COMPACT_ATOMS: atom_id res chain seq x y z
N MET A 1 2.69 -49.43 57.63
CA MET A 1 1.73 -49.39 56.49
C MET A 1 2.54 -49.20 55.22
N SER A 2 2.42 -50.13 54.29
CA SER A 2 3.31 -50.38 53.15
C SER A 2 3.15 -49.36 52.01
N SER A 3 4.25 -48.74 51.57
CA SER A 3 4.32 -48.10 50.26
C SER A 3 4.75 -49.13 49.21
N GLN A 4 3.87 -49.49 48.30
CA GLN A 4 4.20 -50.31 47.14
C GLN A 4 5.08 -49.49 46.18
N GLY A 5 6.35 -49.87 46.04
CA GLY A 5 7.22 -49.33 45.00
C GLY A 5 6.87 -49.98 43.66
N PHE A 6 6.45 -49.18 42.68
CA PHE A 6 6.32 -49.62 41.30
C PHE A 6 7.72 -49.62 40.65
N LEU A 7 8.21 -50.81 40.30
CA LEU A 7 9.35 -50.97 39.40
C LEU A 7 8.87 -50.74 37.96
N ILE A 8 9.25 -49.61 37.37
CA ILE A 8 9.05 -49.37 35.93
C ILE A 8 10.24 -50.01 35.22
N SER A 9 9.98 -51.09 34.48
CA SER A 9 10.98 -51.66 33.58
C SER A 9 11.22 -50.69 32.41
N PRO A 10 12.46 -50.37 32.03
CA PRO A 10 12.71 -49.62 30.81
C PRO A 10 12.18 -50.43 29.61
N ALA A 11 11.48 -49.75 28.72
CA ALA A 11 11.00 -50.34 27.47
C ALA A 11 12.20 -50.93 26.71
N SER A 12 12.08 -52.19 26.28
CA SER A 12 13.04 -52.84 25.40
C SER A 12 13.30 -51.98 24.16
N MET A 13 14.58 -51.83 23.78
CA MET A 13 14.98 -51.13 22.55
C MET A 13 14.13 -51.61 21.38
N LEU A 14 13.37 -50.69 20.78
CA LEU A 14 12.74 -50.92 19.49
C LEU A 14 13.86 -51.15 18.48
N ASP A 15 13.95 -52.39 17.99
CA ASP A 15 14.84 -52.79 16.92
C ASP A 15 14.37 -52.08 15.63
N CYS A 16 14.94 -50.92 15.34
CA CYS A 16 14.72 -50.19 14.10
C CYS A 16 15.39 -50.93 12.94
N LYS A 17 14.79 -52.05 12.48
CA LYS A 17 14.99 -52.53 11.12
C LYS A 17 14.24 -51.61 10.15
N SER A 18 14.77 -50.40 9.97
CA SER A 18 14.36 -49.58 8.83
C SER A 18 15.12 -50.07 7.61
N ASN A 19 14.40 -50.70 6.67
CA ASN A 19 14.81 -50.75 5.28
C ASN A 19 14.97 -49.30 4.79
N CYS A 20 16.18 -48.75 4.92
CA CYS A 20 16.55 -47.50 4.29
C CYS A 20 16.67 -47.77 2.79
N THR A 21 15.54 -47.74 2.08
CA THR A 21 15.58 -47.56 0.63
C THR A 21 16.29 -46.24 0.37
N HIS A 22 17.52 -46.33 -0.14
CA HIS A 22 18.26 -45.19 -0.66
C HIS A 22 17.41 -44.54 -1.76
N GLN A 23 16.66 -43.51 -1.41
CA GLN A 23 16.12 -42.61 -2.41
C GLN A 23 17.31 -41.84 -2.97
N ASN A 24 17.52 -41.94 -4.28
CA ASN A 24 18.52 -41.14 -4.96
C ASN A 24 18.24 -39.67 -4.64
N SER A 25 19.17 -39.06 -3.90
CA SER A 25 19.11 -37.65 -3.60
C SER A 25 20.09 -36.92 -4.49
N PHE A 26 19.59 -35.86 -5.13
CA PHE A 26 20.35 -35.04 -6.04
C PHE A 26 20.46 -33.65 -5.43
N LEU A 27 21.69 -33.15 -5.35
CA LEU A 27 22.00 -31.80 -4.89
C LEU A 27 22.00 -30.86 -6.09
N PHE A 28 21.22 -29.80 -6.01
CA PHE A 28 21.11 -28.80 -7.06
C PHE A 28 21.39 -27.40 -6.53
N PRO A 29 22.29 -26.64 -7.18
CA PRO A 29 22.35 -25.20 -7.02
C PRO A 29 20.98 -24.62 -7.36
N SER A 30 20.42 -23.87 -6.43
CA SER A 30 19.03 -23.45 -6.46
C SER A 30 18.91 -21.98 -6.10
N LEU A 31 18.01 -21.31 -6.81
CA LEU A 31 17.70 -19.91 -6.57
C LEU A 31 16.36 -19.80 -5.87
N MET A 32 16.36 -19.20 -4.70
CA MET A 32 15.18 -19.00 -3.86
C MET A 32 14.51 -17.67 -4.22
N ILE A 33 13.18 -17.74 -4.39
CA ILE A 33 12.34 -16.64 -4.84
C ILE A 33 11.22 -16.46 -3.81
N LYS A 34 10.93 -15.21 -3.46
CA LYS A 34 9.80 -14.87 -2.61
C LYS A 34 9.01 -13.72 -3.18
N LYS A 35 7.80 -13.55 -2.66
CA LYS A 35 6.98 -12.38 -2.92
C LYS A 35 7.59 -11.18 -2.21
N LYS A 36 7.67 -10.02 -2.88
CA LYS A 36 8.14 -8.79 -2.22
C LYS A 36 7.18 -8.39 -1.12
N GLU A 37 7.75 -8.12 0.06
CA GLU A 37 7.02 -7.62 1.23
C GLU A 37 6.93 -6.10 1.25
N GLN A 38 7.73 -5.41 0.42
CA GLN A 38 7.70 -3.95 0.33
C GLN A 38 6.60 -3.49 -0.62
N PRO A 39 5.77 -2.52 -0.21
CA PRO A 39 4.77 -1.95 -1.09
C PRO A 39 5.45 -1.13 -2.20
N LEU A 40 4.75 -1.04 -3.33
CA LEU A 40 5.08 -0.05 -4.34
C LEU A 40 4.72 1.33 -3.80
N VAL A 41 5.65 2.28 -3.85
CA VAL A 41 5.43 3.64 -3.35
C VAL A 41 5.62 4.64 -4.49
N SER A 42 4.66 5.54 -4.65
CA SER A 42 4.69 6.63 -5.63
C SER A 42 4.42 7.97 -4.96
N GLN A 43 4.94 9.04 -5.55
CA GLN A 43 4.55 10.39 -5.18
C GLN A 43 3.09 10.63 -5.56
N ALA A 44 2.39 11.34 -4.70
CA ALA A 44 1.00 11.68 -4.87
C ALA A 44 0.73 13.12 -4.45
N TYR A 45 -0.28 13.72 -5.06
CA TYR A 45 -0.82 15.00 -4.62
C TYR A 45 -2.34 14.94 -4.54
N SER A 46 -2.90 15.79 -3.69
CA SER A 46 -4.35 15.94 -3.56
C SER A 46 -4.76 17.41 -3.57
N CYS A 47 -5.95 17.66 -4.10
CA CYS A 47 -6.56 18.98 -4.04
C CYS A 47 -7.97 18.94 -3.48
N PHE A 48 -8.30 19.97 -2.70
CA PHE A 48 -9.64 20.18 -2.17
C PHE A 48 -9.82 21.66 -1.82
N ASN A 49 -11.07 22.06 -1.59
CA ASN A 49 -11.38 23.34 -0.99
C ASN A 49 -12.14 23.16 0.32
N ILE A 50 -11.90 24.10 1.22
CA ILE A 50 -12.73 24.33 2.40
C ILE A 50 -13.47 25.63 2.16
N SER A 51 -14.79 25.54 2.04
CA SER A 51 -15.69 26.69 1.91
C SER A 51 -16.36 26.97 3.25
N LYS A 52 -16.23 28.20 3.73
CA LYS A 52 -16.92 28.72 4.92
C LYS A 52 -18.06 29.61 4.48
N ILE A 53 -19.28 29.25 4.84
CA ILE A 53 -20.50 30.04 4.59
C ILE A 53 -20.83 30.77 5.90
N VAL A 54 -20.81 32.10 5.86
CA VAL A 54 -21.13 32.95 7.01
C VAL A 54 -22.29 33.84 6.65
N CYS A 55 -23.41 33.68 7.35
CA CYS A 55 -24.58 34.55 7.25
C CYS A 55 -24.58 35.54 8.42
N THR A 56 -24.59 36.82 8.11
CA THR A 56 -24.61 37.90 9.09
C THR A 56 -25.88 38.72 8.95
N SER A 57 -26.41 39.20 10.06
CA SER A 57 -27.47 40.21 10.11
C SER A 57 -26.99 41.44 10.85
N SER A 58 -27.67 42.57 10.62
CA SER A 58 -27.36 43.85 11.24
C SER A 58 -28.64 44.44 11.83
N PHE A 59 -28.57 44.91 13.08
CA PHE A 59 -29.64 45.70 13.68
C PHE A 59 -29.24 47.18 13.68
N LEU A 60 -29.88 47.96 12.80
CA LEU A 60 -29.65 49.41 12.63
C LEU A 60 -28.16 49.80 12.46
N HIS A 61 -27.31 48.91 11.95
CA HIS A 61 -25.85 49.11 11.85
C HIS A 61 -25.10 49.32 13.18
N LEU A 62 -25.77 49.13 14.31
CA LEU A 62 -25.18 49.30 15.63
C LEU A 62 -24.47 48.03 16.10
N SER A 63 -24.91 46.87 15.61
CA SER A 63 -24.34 45.57 15.94
C SER A 63 -24.48 44.60 14.77
N MET A 64 -23.53 43.68 14.64
CA MET A 64 -23.55 42.57 13.69
C MET A 64 -23.70 41.26 14.44
N ASN A 65 -24.63 40.43 14.00
CA ASN A 65 -24.80 39.07 14.49
C ASN A 65 -24.38 38.08 13.40
N VAL A 66 -23.78 36.96 13.82
CA VAL A 66 -23.54 35.81 12.94
C VAL A 66 -24.72 34.86 13.15
N ASP A 67 -25.62 34.82 12.17
CA ASP A 67 -26.84 34.01 12.22
C ASP A 67 -26.54 32.54 11.93
N LYS A 68 -25.58 32.31 11.03
CA LYS A 68 -25.19 30.96 10.61
C LYS A 68 -23.71 30.94 10.21
N GLU A 69 -23.03 29.89 10.64
CA GLU A 69 -21.69 29.54 10.19
C GLU A 69 -21.66 28.06 9.82
N GLU A 70 -21.28 27.76 8.58
CA GLU A 70 -21.18 26.38 8.08
C GLU A 70 -19.87 26.20 7.31
N GLN A 71 -19.27 25.03 7.44
CA GLN A 71 -18.04 24.67 6.74
C GLN A 71 -18.25 23.42 5.90
N ILE A 72 -17.87 23.51 4.63
CA ILE A 72 -18.01 22.43 3.65
C ILE A 72 -16.64 22.16 3.04
N THR A 73 -16.25 20.89 3.00
CA THR A 73 -15.03 20.45 2.31
C THR A 73 -15.43 19.70 1.04
N ALA A 74 -14.85 20.07 -0.09
CA ALA A 74 -15.17 19.45 -1.37
C ALA A 74 -13.91 19.20 -2.22
N ALA A 75 -14.00 18.16 -3.06
CA ALA A 75 -12.95 17.85 -4.02
C ALA A 75 -12.97 18.89 -5.15
N LEU A 76 -11.78 19.32 -5.58
CA LEU A 76 -11.68 20.10 -6.82
C LEU A 76 -11.92 19.21 -8.03
N ASN A 77 -12.34 19.81 -9.13
CA ASN A 77 -12.36 19.11 -10.40
C ASN A 77 -10.93 18.77 -10.85
N SER A 78 -10.80 17.73 -11.67
CA SER A 78 -9.52 17.20 -12.13
C SER A 78 -8.66 18.24 -12.85
N LEU A 79 -9.25 19.05 -13.73
CA LEU A 79 -8.53 20.03 -14.52
C LEU A 79 -7.93 21.12 -13.64
N THR A 80 -8.75 21.70 -12.76
CA THR A 80 -8.32 22.73 -11.81
C THR A 80 -7.28 22.21 -10.83
N CYS A 81 -7.41 20.98 -10.33
CA CYS A 81 -6.38 20.41 -9.46
C CYS A 81 -5.04 20.27 -10.20
N HIS A 82 -5.06 19.85 -11.46
CA HIS A 82 -3.86 19.75 -12.28
C HIS A 82 -3.22 21.13 -12.54
N GLU A 83 -4.01 22.14 -12.86
CA GLU A 83 -3.53 23.52 -13.01
C GLU A 83 -2.91 24.05 -11.71
N VAL A 84 -3.56 23.80 -10.57
CA VAL A 84 -3.04 24.19 -9.25
C VAL A 84 -1.73 23.48 -8.94
N HIS A 85 -1.60 22.20 -9.26
CA HIS A 85 -0.36 21.44 -9.10
C HIS A 85 0.78 22.05 -9.92
N MET A 86 0.53 22.35 -11.20
CA MET A 86 1.54 22.86 -12.13
C MET A 86 1.94 24.30 -11.87
N PHE A 87 0.97 25.18 -11.59
CA PHE A 87 1.19 26.63 -11.56
C PHE A 87 1.11 27.23 -10.16
N LYS A 88 0.77 26.44 -9.14
CA LYS A 88 0.60 26.91 -7.75
C LYS A 88 -0.35 28.11 -7.66
N ARG A 89 -1.40 28.12 -8.47
CA ARG A 89 -2.41 29.17 -8.53
C ARG A 89 -3.77 28.62 -8.92
N ILE A 90 -4.82 29.33 -8.54
CA ILE A 90 -6.20 29.09 -8.96
C ILE A 90 -6.83 30.42 -9.38
N GLY A 91 -7.15 30.55 -10.67
CA GLY A 91 -7.52 31.84 -11.25
C GLY A 91 -6.44 32.90 -11.00
N SER A 92 -6.80 33.96 -10.26
CA SER A 92 -5.88 35.03 -9.85
C SER A 92 -5.21 34.82 -8.49
N GLN A 93 -5.59 33.79 -7.74
CA GLN A 93 -5.06 33.52 -6.40
C GLN A 93 -3.81 32.64 -6.48
N SER A 94 -2.70 33.11 -5.94
CA SER A 94 -1.52 32.26 -5.72
C SER A 94 -1.69 31.41 -4.47
N LEU A 95 -1.09 30.22 -4.49
CA LEU A 95 -0.98 29.38 -3.31
C LEU A 95 0.32 29.73 -2.57
N ILE A 96 0.19 30.01 -1.27
CA ILE A 96 1.30 30.15 -0.35
C ILE A 96 1.68 28.80 0.24
N THR A 97 2.96 28.58 0.46
CA THR A 97 3.46 27.40 1.16
C THR A 97 3.19 27.54 2.65
N VAL A 98 2.41 26.61 3.21
CA VAL A 98 2.13 26.53 4.66
C VAL A 98 3.13 25.59 5.33
N SER A 99 3.49 24.51 4.64
CA SER A 99 4.55 23.57 5.04
C SER A 99 5.21 22.97 3.81
N SER A 100 6.26 22.16 3.98
CA SER A 100 6.97 21.50 2.87
C SER A 100 6.06 20.74 1.91
N ASN A 101 4.93 20.22 2.41
CA ASN A 101 4.01 19.38 1.65
C ASN A 101 2.61 20.00 1.49
N VAL A 102 2.36 21.20 2.04
CA VAL A 102 1.02 21.80 2.01
C VAL A 102 1.10 23.22 1.50
N HIS A 103 0.34 23.48 0.45
CA HIS A 103 0.12 24.82 -0.07
C HIS A 103 -1.36 25.18 0.04
N ARG A 104 -1.62 26.46 0.28
CA ARG A 104 -2.96 26.99 0.53
C ARG A 104 -3.14 28.30 -0.24
N SER A 105 -4.31 28.54 -0.82
CA SER A 105 -4.61 29.85 -1.40
C SER A 105 -4.55 30.94 -0.32
N THR A 106 -4.24 32.17 -0.73
CA THR A 106 -4.43 33.32 0.14
C THR A 106 -5.92 33.43 0.49
N ALA A 107 -6.22 33.67 1.78
CA ALA A 107 -7.59 33.82 2.22
C ALA A 107 -8.14 35.14 1.68
N ASN A 108 -9.29 35.10 1.00
CA ASN A 108 -10.04 36.32 0.74
C ASN A 108 -10.59 36.84 2.06
N SER A 109 -10.22 38.07 2.43
CA SER A 109 -10.61 38.69 3.69
C SER A 109 -12.08 39.14 3.68
N GLY A 110 -12.83 38.67 4.68
CA GLY A 110 -13.94 39.39 5.31
C GLY A 110 -15.33 39.15 4.73
N TYR A 111 -16.26 38.79 5.61
CA TYR A 111 -17.69 39.06 5.42
C TYR A 111 -17.97 40.53 5.78
N SER A 112 -18.98 41.13 5.14
CA SER A 112 -19.31 42.56 5.27
C SER A 112 -20.59 42.78 6.07
N PHE A 113 -20.74 43.98 6.65
CA PHE A 113 -21.97 44.41 7.31
C PHE A 113 -23.09 44.56 6.28
N PRO A 114 -24.20 43.81 6.38
CA PRO A 114 -25.37 44.06 5.55
C PRO A 114 -26.06 45.36 5.96
N LEU A 115 -26.65 46.06 4.98
CA LEU A 115 -27.39 47.30 5.19
C LEU A 115 -28.83 47.07 5.67
N LEU A 116 -29.51 46.09 5.08
CA LEU A 116 -30.78 45.56 5.54
C LEU A 116 -30.76 44.04 5.33
N GLU A 117 -31.50 43.32 6.18
CA GLU A 117 -31.66 41.86 6.16
C GLU A 117 -30.38 41.05 6.42
N SER A 118 -30.49 39.72 6.41
CA SER A 118 -29.37 38.79 6.58
C SER A 118 -28.66 38.56 5.25
N ARG A 119 -27.32 38.54 5.24
CA ARG A 119 -26.48 38.30 4.06
C ARG A 119 -25.52 37.15 4.31
N CYS A 120 -25.54 36.17 3.42
CA CYS A 120 -24.58 35.06 3.43
C CYS A 120 -23.41 35.33 2.47
N ASN A 121 -22.19 35.13 2.96
CA ASN A 121 -20.96 35.19 2.18
C ASN A 121 -20.27 33.83 2.21
N THR A 122 -19.77 33.37 1.07
CA THR A 122 -18.98 32.12 0.97
C THR A 122 -17.52 32.47 0.75
N ILE A 123 -16.65 31.99 1.62
CA ILE A 123 -15.19 32.16 1.53
C ILE A 123 -14.59 30.78 1.27
N ALA A 124 -14.00 30.58 0.09
CA ALA A 124 -13.33 29.34 -0.27
C ALA A 124 -11.82 29.47 -0.08
N THR A 125 -11.23 28.46 0.57
CA THR A 125 -9.79 28.30 0.71
C THR A 125 -9.38 27.00 0.02
N TYR A 126 -8.44 27.10 -0.91
CA TYR A 126 -7.98 25.97 -1.72
C TYR A 126 -6.71 25.38 -1.12
N PHE A 127 -6.59 24.06 -1.17
CA PHE A 127 -5.45 23.32 -0.64
C PHE A 127 -4.87 22.40 -1.70
N LEU A 128 -3.54 22.33 -1.72
CA LEU A 128 -2.74 21.37 -2.47
C LEU A 128 -1.82 20.68 -1.47
N GLU A 129 -1.98 19.36 -1.32
CA GLU A 129 -1.19 18.55 -0.39
C GLU A 129 -0.39 17.49 -1.14
N TYR A 130 0.87 17.31 -0.76
CA TYR A 130 1.77 16.26 -1.26
C TYR A 130 1.92 15.14 -0.24
N SER A 131 1.99 13.91 -0.71
CA SER A 131 2.29 12.74 0.12
C SER A 131 2.79 11.59 -0.73
N MET A 132 2.92 10.43 -0.10
CA MET A 132 3.21 9.18 -0.78
C MET A 132 1.96 8.31 -0.80
N MET A 133 1.81 7.58 -1.88
CA MET A 133 0.79 6.55 -2.04
C MET A 133 1.46 5.20 -2.16
N SER A 134 0.99 4.24 -1.39
CA SER A 134 1.53 2.89 -1.40
C SER A 134 0.49 1.86 -1.82
N THR A 135 0.92 0.83 -2.53
CA THR A 135 0.04 -0.27 -2.91
C THR A 135 0.76 -1.61 -2.81
N PHE A 136 -0.01 -2.61 -2.37
CA PHE A 136 0.35 -4.00 -2.51
C PHE A 136 -0.41 -4.57 -3.71
N TYR A 137 0.35 -5.02 -4.73
CA TYR A 137 -0.18 -5.73 -5.90
C TYR A 137 -1.21 -4.94 -6.73
N SER A 138 -1.21 -3.60 -6.67
CA SER A 138 -2.09 -2.71 -7.45
C SER A 138 -3.61 -2.79 -7.14
N HIS A 139 -4.03 -3.53 -6.11
CA HIS A 139 -5.46 -3.70 -5.77
C HIS A 139 -5.89 -2.91 -4.54
N HIS A 140 -5.00 -2.75 -3.56
CA HIS A 140 -5.28 -1.97 -2.36
C HIS A 140 -4.31 -0.81 -2.29
N ILE A 141 -4.87 0.39 -2.17
CA ILE A 141 -4.13 1.64 -2.01
C ILE A 141 -4.19 2.05 -0.55
N MET A 142 -3.04 2.36 0.01
CA MET A 142 -2.91 3.07 1.26
C MET A 142 -2.33 4.45 0.95
N ALA A 143 -3.07 5.51 1.29
CA ALA A 143 -2.61 6.87 1.15
C ALA A 143 -2.80 7.62 2.48
N GLY A 144 -1.82 8.42 2.87
CA GLY A 144 -1.96 9.33 4.03
C GLY A 144 -2.91 10.51 3.77
N LEU A 145 -3.46 10.63 2.55
CA LEU A 145 -4.19 11.81 2.09
C LEU A 145 -5.72 11.67 2.18
N ALA A 146 -6.27 10.45 2.05
CA ALA A 146 -7.72 10.20 2.05
C ALA A 146 -8.06 8.70 2.21
N TYR A 147 -9.34 8.39 2.44
CA TYR A 147 -9.87 7.03 2.38
C TYR A 147 -9.94 6.54 0.93
N THR A 148 -9.02 5.64 0.55
CA THR A 148 -8.79 5.20 -0.84
C THR A 148 -9.42 3.84 -1.19
N SER A 149 -10.40 3.36 -0.43
CA SER A 149 -10.96 2.01 -0.59
C SER A 149 -11.59 1.74 -1.96
N ALA A 150 -12.12 2.77 -2.63
CA ALA A 150 -12.68 2.68 -3.97
C ALA A 150 -11.69 3.01 -5.11
N CYS A 151 -10.47 3.47 -4.76
CA CYS A 151 -9.48 3.88 -5.73
C CYS A 151 -8.70 2.66 -6.26
N LYS A 152 -8.35 2.69 -7.55
CA LYS A 152 -7.48 1.67 -8.17
C LYS A 152 -6.17 2.31 -8.62
N TYR A 153 -5.04 1.71 -8.25
CA TYR A 153 -3.72 2.31 -8.48
C TYR A 153 -3.40 2.51 -9.96
N ASP A 154 -3.92 1.66 -10.84
CA ASP A 154 -3.71 1.74 -12.29
C ASP A 154 -4.42 2.94 -12.97
N LYS A 155 -5.25 3.69 -12.25
CA LYS A 155 -6.03 4.82 -12.80
C LYS A 155 -5.35 6.18 -12.71
N SER A 156 -4.17 6.29 -12.07
CA SER A 156 -3.39 7.53 -11.81
C SER A 156 -4.12 8.66 -11.07
N SER A 157 -5.43 8.53 -10.87
CA SER A 157 -6.28 9.53 -10.22
C SER A 157 -7.51 8.87 -9.59
N CYS A 158 -8.05 9.51 -8.57
CA CYS A 158 -9.29 9.07 -7.91
C CYS A 158 -9.93 10.22 -7.14
N SER A 159 -11.25 10.34 -7.21
CA SER A 159 -12.01 11.21 -6.30
C SER A 159 -12.40 10.40 -5.06
N ALA A 160 -11.89 10.82 -3.90
CA ALA A 160 -12.11 10.18 -2.62
C ALA A 160 -12.83 11.16 -1.68
N ASN A 161 -14.15 11.01 -1.58
CA ASN A 161 -15.05 11.84 -0.76
C ASN A 161 -14.87 13.35 -1.03
N THR A 162 -14.07 14.01 -0.21
CA THR A 162 -13.87 15.46 -0.17
C THR A 162 -12.56 15.90 -0.82
N LYS A 163 -11.79 14.97 -1.39
CA LYS A 163 -10.52 15.27 -2.07
C LYS A 163 -10.43 14.55 -3.41
N ILE A 164 -9.72 15.14 -4.36
CA ILE A 164 -9.23 14.43 -5.54
C ILE A 164 -7.74 14.14 -5.36
N LEU A 165 -7.34 12.93 -5.74
CA LEU A 165 -5.99 12.39 -5.61
C LEU A 165 -5.40 12.11 -6.99
N PHE A 166 -4.10 12.34 -7.14
CA PHE A 166 -3.30 12.01 -8.31
C PHE A 166 -1.98 11.38 -7.87
N TRP A 167 -1.46 10.45 -8.66
CA TRP A 167 -0.17 9.80 -8.40
C TRP A 167 0.44 9.26 -9.69
N ASP A 168 1.75 9.04 -9.64
CA ASP A 168 2.48 8.41 -10.74
C ASP A 168 2.28 6.89 -10.71
N VAL A 169 1.72 6.36 -11.80
CA VAL A 169 1.56 4.91 -11.97
C VAL A 169 2.88 4.33 -12.43
N ILE A 170 3.48 3.50 -11.60
CA ILE A 170 4.63 2.71 -12.00
C ILE A 170 4.10 1.53 -12.84
N PRO A 171 4.50 1.42 -14.12
CA PRO A 171 4.05 0.35 -14.99
C PRO A 171 4.31 -1.04 -14.41
N ARG A 172 3.39 -1.99 -14.63
CA ARG A 172 3.51 -3.35 -14.06
C ARG A 172 4.74 -4.09 -14.55
N ASP A 173 5.17 -3.82 -15.78
CA ASP A 173 6.41 -4.35 -16.36
C ASP A 173 7.67 -3.82 -15.66
N GLN A 174 7.59 -2.66 -15.01
CA GLN A 174 8.68 -2.09 -14.19
C GLN A 174 8.63 -2.58 -12.73
N TYR A 175 7.49 -3.09 -12.25
CA TYR A 175 7.35 -3.63 -10.90
C TYR A 175 7.30 -5.16 -10.88
N CYS A 176 8.42 -5.77 -10.47
CA CYS A 176 8.43 -7.20 -10.22
C CYS A 176 7.84 -7.52 -8.83
N THR A 177 6.75 -8.29 -8.83
CA THR A 177 6.06 -8.80 -7.63
C THR A 177 6.93 -9.76 -6.80
N TYR A 178 7.93 -10.35 -7.45
CA TYR A 178 8.81 -11.33 -6.86
C TYR A 178 10.25 -10.81 -6.82
N GLU A 179 11.02 -11.33 -5.87
CA GLU A 179 12.45 -11.06 -5.77
C GLU A 179 13.22 -12.32 -5.48
N LYS A 180 14.48 -12.32 -5.93
CA LYS A 180 15.49 -13.30 -5.53
C LYS A 180 15.91 -12.94 -4.11
N PHE A 181 15.86 -13.91 -3.19
CA PHE A 181 16.26 -13.64 -1.80
C PHE A 181 17.46 -14.46 -1.33
N GLY A 182 17.88 -15.47 -2.10
CA GLY A 182 19.08 -16.24 -1.79
C GLY A 182 19.37 -17.32 -2.82
N GLU A 183 20.61 -17.76 -2.84
CA GLU A 183 21.04 -18.98 -3.53
C GLU A 183 21.35 -20.02 -2.46
N THR A 184 21.09 -21.28 -2.75
CA THR A 184 21.30 -22.37 -1.80
C THR A 184 21.50 -23.69 -2.54
N ILE A 185 21.96 -24.71 -1.81
CA ILE A 185 22.00 -26.08 -2.30
C ILE A 185 20.75 -26.80 -1.79
N ALA A 186 19.96 -27.30 -2.75
CA ALA A 186 18.73 -28.01 -2.46
C ALA A 186 18.89 -29.49 -2.77
N GLU A 187 18.50 -30.34 -1.82
CA GLU A 187 18.41 -31.78 -2.00
C GLU A 187 16.97 -32.17 -2.30
N ILE A 188 16.73 -32.82 -3.44
CA ILE A 188 15.37 -33.26 -3.83
C ILE A 188 15.15 -34.71 -3.42
N LYS A 189 14.10 -34.95 -2.63
CA LYS A 189 13.66 -36.28 -2.18
C LYS A 189 12.17 -36.46 -2.47
N GLY A 190 11.86 -37.05 -3.62
CA GLY A 190 10.48 -37.22 -4.09
C GLY A 190 9.79 -35.87 -4.29
N ASN A 191 8.70 -35.61 -3.56
CA ASN A 191 7.96 -34.34 -3.59
C ASN A 191 8.47 -33.31 -2.56
N LYS A 192 9.62 -33.56 -1.92
CA LYS A 192 10.22 -32.68 -0.92
C LYS A 192 11.53 -32.12 -1.41
N VAL A 193 11.80 -30.91 -0.96
CA VAL A 193 13.09 -30.24 -1.08
C VAL A 193 13.64 -30.00 0.32
N VAL A 194 14.87 -30.45 0.55
CA VAL A 194 15.61 -30.18 1.79
C VAL A 194 16.62 -29.08 1.47
N LEU A 195 16.56 -28.00 2.25
CA LEU A 195 17.48 -26.88 2.13
C LEU A 195 18.40 -26.92 3.37
N GLU A 196 19.59 -27.49 3.19
CA GLU A 196 20.48 -27.83 4.30
C GLU A 196 20.93 -26.60 5.07
N GLU A 197 21.29 -25.53 4.36
CA GLU A 197 21.70 -24.24 4.94
C GLU A 197 20.64 -23.65 5.87
N TYR A 198 19.35 -23.86 5.56
CA TYR A 198 18.22 -23.36 6.33
C TYR A 198 17.66 -24.39 7.31
N LYS A 199 18.23 -25.61 7.36
CA LYS A 199 17.77 -26.73 8.20
C LYS A 199 16.27 -26.99 8.09
N VAL A 200 15.73 -26.89 6.88
CA VAL A 200 14.29 -27.02 6.61
C VAL A 200 14.03 -28.02 5.49
N ALA A 201 12.91 -28.75 5.61
CA ALA A 201 12.37 -29.58 4.55
C ALA A 201 10.99 -29.05 4.16
N LEU A 202 10.82 -28.68 2.90
CA LEU A 202 9.60 -28.13 2.34
C LEU A 202 9.04 -29.08 1.29
N SER A 203 7.72 -29.08 1.12
CA SER A 203 7.09 -29.87 0.05
C SER A 203 6.84 -28.99 -1.16
N PHE A 204 7.05 -29.53 -2.35
CA PHE A 204 6.58 -28.87 -3.56
C PHE A 204 5.06 -28.72 -3.52
N ASN A 205 4.60 -27.56 -3.94
CA ASN A 205 3.23 -27.32 -4.29
C ASN A 205 3.02 -27.78 -5.74
N ASN A 206 1.84 -28.28 -6.10
CA ASN A 206 1.52 -28.74 -7.46
C ASN A 206 1.46 -27.57 -8.48
N HIS A 207 1.80 -26.36 -8.07
CA HIS A 207 1.88 -25.18 -8.90
C HIS A 207 3.30 -24.99 -9.41
N ILE A 208 3.47 -25.17 -10.72
CA ILE A 208 4.70 -24.82 -11.45
C ILE A 208 4.39 -23.57 -12.25
N VAL A 209 5.24 -22.55 -12.12
CA VAL A 209 5.18 -21.35 -12.95
C VAL A 209 6.32 -21.40 -13.94
N ASN A 210 5.97 -21.35 -15.22
CA ASN A 210 6.93 -21.51 -16.32
C ASN A 210 7.81 -20.27 -16.53
N ASP A 211 7.41 -19.08 -16.09
CA ASP A 211 8.25 -17.89 -16.24
C ASP A 211 7.91 -16.81 -15.21
N ILE A 212 8.95 -16.20 -14.64
CA ILE A 212 8.87 -14.91 -13.97
C ILE A 212 9.75 -13.94 -14.76
N PRO A 213 9.20 -13.29 -15.81
CA PRO A 213 9.99 -12.51 -16.78
C PRO A 213 10.80 -11.39 -16.14
N CYS A 214 10.24 -10.74 -15.12
CA CYS A 214 10.84 -9.59 -14.47
C CYS A 214 12.10 -9.90 -13.63
N ILE A 215 12.34 -11.17 -13.27
CA ILE A 215 13.61 -11.65 -12.68
C ILE A 215 14.37 -12.63 -13.58
N ARG A 216 13.89 -12.83 -14.82
CA ARG A 216 14.49 -13.67 -15.88
C ARG A 216 14.69 -15.14 -15.45
N ILE A 217 13.62 -15.78 -14.95
CA ILE A 217 13.66 -17.18 -14.49
C ILE A 217 12.60 -18.02 -15.20
N LYS A 218 13.04 -19.06 -15.92
CA LYS A 218 12.23 -19.87 -16.84
C LYS A 218 11.63 -21.17 -16.27
N LYS A 219 11.78 -21.44 -14.96
CA LYS A 219 11.19 -22.61 -14.30
C LYS A 219 11.17 -22.42 -12.79
N VAL A 220 9.98 -22.29 -12.22
CA VAL A 220 9.81 -22.03 -10.78
C VAL A 220 8.86 -23.04 -10.17
N HIS A 221 9.31 -23.68 -9.11
CA HIS A 221 8.52 -24.61 -8.31
C HIS A 221 8.09 -23.93 -7.03
N TRP A 222 6.78 -23.80 -6.81
CA TRP A 222 6.28 -23.24 -5.56
C TRP A 222 6.41 -24.26 -4.44
N LEU A 223 6.69 -23.77 -3.23
CA LEU A 223 6.75 -24.53 -2.00
C LEU A 223 5.52 -24.22 -1.15
N ASN A 224 5.15 -25.14 -0.27
CA ASN A 224 3.97 -25.03 0.59
C ASN A 224 3.97 -23.79 1.52
N ASN A 225 5.12 -23.21 1.82
CA ASN A 225 5.25 -21.99 2.62
C ASN A 225 5.07 -20.68 1.83
N GLY A 226 4.71 -20.76 0.53
CA GLY A 226 4.54 -19.60 -0.33
C GLY A 226 5.84 -18.99 -0.85
N THR A 227 6.99 -19.65 -0.66
CA THR A 227 8.23 -19.35 -1.40
C THR A 227 8.33 -20.22 -2.64
N ALA A 228 9.26 -19.89 -3.52
CA ALA A 228 9.48 -20.61 -4.76
C ALA A 228 10.97 -20.90 -4.95
N ILE A 229 11.27 -21.97 -5.68
CA ILE A 229 12.63 -22.40 -5.98
C ILE A 229 12.80 -22.64 -7.47
N SER A 230 13.92 -22.19 -8.01
CA SER A 230 14.32 -22.43 -9.39
C SER A 230 15.61 -23.24 -9.41
N PHE A 231 15.69 -24.18 -10.35
CA PHE A 231 16.84 -25.05 -10.54
C PHE A 231 17.44 -24.75 -11.93
N PRO A 232 18.40 -23.82 -12.04
CA PRO A 232 18.89 -23.33 -13.35
C PRO A 232 19.51 -24.42 -14.24
N HIS A 233 20.02 -25.48 -13.61
CA HIS A 233 20.72 -26.58 -14.29
C HIS A 233 19.89 -27.87 -14.39
N TRP A 234 18.62 -27.83 -13.98
CA TRP A 234 17.72 -28.98 -14.04
C TRP A 234 16.75 -28.83 -15.21
N ASN A 235 17.12 -29.44 -16.34
CA ASN A 235 16.27 -29.52 -17.54
C ASN A 235 15.02 -30.36 -17.27
#